data_AF-A0A937V5F8-F1
#
_entry.id   AF-A0A937V5F8-F1
#
_cell.length_a   1.000
_cell.length_b   1.000
_cell.length_c   1.000
_cell.angle_alpha   90.00
_cell.angle_beta   90.00
_cell.angle_gamma   90.00
#
_symmetry.space_group_name_H-M   'P 1'
#
loop_
_entity.id
_entity.type
_entity.pdbx_description
1 polymer ?
#
loop_
_entity_poly.entity_id
_entity_poly.type
_entity_poly.pdbx_seq_one_letter_code
_entity_poly.pdbx_strand_id
1 'polypeptide(L)'
;MTLIKLKRITKIDQWNILCRWAFCRSLAETTPPSPVAIPTDSNVEMTWQVFGGASGDLLIVALKQRCHNDHVEMGKDTVAEQFRLHLHRGIGYLAVDLNIKDIKDFIKITAADLSAP
;
A
#
# COMPACT_ATOMS: atom_id res chain seq x y z
N MET A 1 6.33 -7.04 13.10
CA MET A 1 7.31 -6.02 13.55
C MET A 1 7.28 -4.71 12.73
N THR A 2 7.02 -4.81 11.43
CA THR A 2 7.15 -3.76 10.40
C THR A 2 6.26 -2.51 10.63
N LEU A 3 4.96 -2.70 10.85
CA LEU A 3 4.00 -1.60 11.04
C LEU A 3 3.99 -1.02 12.47
N ILE A 4 4.49 -1.75 13.48
CA ILE A 4 4.64 -1.23 14.87
C ILE A 4 5.60 -0.03 14.88
N LYS A 5 6.73 -0.14 14.16
CA LYS A 5 7.68 0.95 13.98
C LYS A 5 6.99 2.17 13.38
N LEU A 6 6.24 1.99 12.29
CA LEU A 6 5.53 3.06 11.59
C LEU A 6 4.51 3.76 12.50
N LYS A 7 3.70 3.01 13.25
CA LYS A 7 2.78 3.57 14.24
C LYS A 7 3.50 4.41 15.30
N ARG A 8 4.63 3.93 15.81
CA ARG A 8 5.41 4.64 16.85
C ARG A 8 5.95 6.00 16.37
N ILE A 9 6.48 6.05 15.14
CA ILE A 9 7.15 7.25 14.59
C ILE A 9 6.14 8.24 13.99
N THR A 10 5.09 7.75 13.32
CA THR A 10 4.08 8.62 12.69
C THR A 10 2.97 9.05 13.64
N LYS A 11 2.78 8.36 14.77
CA LYS A 11 1.64 8.52 15.69
C LYS A 11 0.27 8.22 15.06
N ILE A 12 0.25 7.52 13.92
CA ILE A 12 -0.98 7.01 13.32
C ILE A 12 -1.34 5.70 14.01
N ASP A 13 -2.36 5.72 14.85
CA ASP A 13 -2.71 4.58 15.68
C ASP A 13 -3.46 3.48 14.94
N GLN A 14 -4.15 3.81 13.86
CA GLN A 14 -4.94 2.84 13.11
C GLN A 14 -4.13 2.19 11.99
N TRP A 15 -4.04 0.87 12.03
CA TRP A 15 -3.30 0.06 11.06
C TRP A 15 -3.83 0.22 9.64
N ASN A 16 -5.15 0.33 9.46
CA ASN A 16 -5.76 0.54 8.14
C ASN A 16 -5.26 1.83 7.47
N ILE A 17 -5.06 2.92 8.21
CA ILE A 17 -4.53 4.18 7.68
C ILE A 17 -3.10 3.96 7.17
N LEU A 18 -2.22 3.36 7.97
CA LEU A 18 -0.85 3.03 7.55
C LEU A 18 -0.82 2.08 6.34
N CYS A 19 -1.74 1.12 6.31
CA CYS A 19 -1.87 0.19 5.19
C CYS A 19 -2.34 0.89 3.90
N ARG A 20 -3.20 1.91 3.98
CA ARG A 20 -3.55 2.74 2.80
C ARG A 20 -2.35 3.51 2.29
N TRP A 21 -1.55 4.12 3.17
CA TRP A 21 -0.31 4.79 2.77
C TRP A 21 0.65 3.84 2.05
N ALA A 22 0.87 2.65 2.63
CA ALA A 22 1.68 1.61 2.02
C ALA A 22 1.15 1.20 0.63
N PHE A 23 -0.15 0.91 0.56
CA PHE A 23 -0.80 0.49 -0.67
C PHE A 23 -0.70 1.55 -1.78
N CYS A 24 -1.01 2.82 -1.47
CA CYS A 24 -0.86 3.92 -2.42
C CYS A 24 0.60 4.14 -2.84
N ARG A 25 1.57 4.04 -1.91
CA ARG A 25 3.00 4.14 -2.24
C ARG A 25 3.41 3.06 -3.23
N SER A 26 2.90 1.85 -3.05
CA SER A 26 3.14 0.74 -3.97
C SER A 26 2.45 0.92 -5.31
N LEU A 27 1.24 1.49 -5.37
CA LEU A 27 0.55 1.78 -6.63
C LEU A 27 1.26 2.84 -7.48
N ALA A 28 1.96 3.78 -6.84
CA ALA A 28 2.71 4.84 -7.51
C ALA A 28 3.99 4.35 -8.23
N GLU A 29 4.51 3.18 -7.86
CA GLU A 29 5.71 2.62 -8.51
C GLU A 29 5.46 2.25 -9.97
N THR A 30 6.40 2.50 -10.87
CA THR A 30 6.25 2.15 -12.29
C THR A 30 6.26 0.63 -12.52
N THR A 31 7.00 -0.12 -11.70
CA THR A 31 7.14 -1.57 -11.86
C THR A 31 6.05 -2.34 -11.12
N PRO A 32 5.55 -3.46 -11.68
CA PRO A 32 4.59 -4.33 -11.00
C PRO A 32 5.23 -4.98 -9.76
N PRO A 33 4.43 -5.35 -8.74
CA PRO A 33 4.94 -6.12 -7.61
C PRO A 33 5.39 -7.51 -8.08
N SER A 34 6.47 -8.02 -7.48
CA SER A 34 6.95 -9.38 -7.77
C SER A 34 5.93 -10.41 -7.28
N PRO A 35 5.65 -11.51 -8.03
CA PRO A 35 4.70 -12.55 -7.66
C PRO A 35 5.28 -13.47 -6.57
N VAL A 36 5.61 -12.90 -5.42
CA VAL A 36 6.16 -13.62 -4.28
C VAL A 36 5.02 -14.12 -3.41
N ALA A 37 5.10 -15.38 -2.98
CA ALA A 37 4.15 -15.93 -2.01
C ALA A 37 4.15 -15.07 -0.74
N ILE A 38 3.01 -14.49 -0.42
CA ILE A 38 2.82 -13.72 0.80
C ILE A 38 2.60 -14.71 1.95
N PRO A 39 3.35 -14.60 3.06
CA PRO A 39 3.14 -15.45 4.23
C PRO A 39 1.68 -15.36 4.69
N THR A 40 1.04 -16.51 4.87
CA THR A 40 -0.34 -16.64 5.38
C THR A 40 -0.50 -16.15 6.82
N ASP A 41 0.61 -15.94 7.56
CA ASP A 41 0.62 -15.38 8.92
C ASP A 41 0.71 -13.84 8.98
N SER A 42 0.54 -13.16 7.84
CA SER A 42 0.58 -11.69 7.80
C SER A 42 -0.30 -11.10 8.89
N ASN A 43 0.32 -10.33 9.79
CA ASN A 43 -0.33 -9.68 10.94
C ASN A 43 -1.35 -8.58 10.54
N VAL A 44 -1.73 -8.49 9.26
CA VAL A 44 -2.62 -7.48 8.69
C VAL A 44 -3.85 -8.19 8.14
N GLU A 45 -4.69 -8.69 9.05
CA GLU A 45 -5.98 -9.26 8.70
C GLU A 45 -7.09 -8.23 8.99
N MET A 46 -7.73 -7.72 7.95
CA MET A 46 -8.89 -6.83 8.07
C MET A 46 -9.79 -6.94 6.83
N THR A 47 -11.09 -6.69 7.01
CA THR A 47 -12.04 -6.69 5.90
C THR A 47 -11.78 -5.51 4.95
N TRP A 48 -12.22 -5.61 3.70
CA TRP A 48 -12.13 -4.50 2.75
C TRP A 48 -12.83 -3.23 3.25
N GLN A 49 -13.95 -3.38 3.96
CA GLN A 49 -14.68 -2.26 4.53
C GLN A 49 -13.85 -1.52 5.59
N VAL A 50 -13.14 -2.25 6.46
CA VAL A 50 -12.24 -1.66 7.46
C VAL A 50 -11.00 -1.07 6.80
N PHE A 51 -10.44 -1.77 5.82
CA PHE A 51 -9.30 -1.30 5.06
C PHE A 51 -9.62 -0.02 4.31
N GLY A 52 -10.59 -0.02 3.41
CA GLY A 52 -10.88 1.06 2.46
C GLY A 52 -11.81 2.14 2.98
N GLY A 53 -12.74 1.82 3.89
CA GLY A 53 -13.73 2.77 4.42
C GLY A 53 -14.39 3.60 3.31
N ALA A 54 -14.51 4.92 3.51
CA ALA A 54 -15.03 5.85 2.52
C ALA A 54 -14.18 5.95 1.23
N SER A 55 -12.92 5.53 1.26
CA SER A 55 -12.02 5.56 0.10
C SER A 55 -12.01 4.23 -0.68
N GLY A 56 -12.78 3.23 -0.23
CA GLY A 56 -12.73 1.86 -0.77
C GLY A 56 -12.95 1.82 -2.28
N ASP A 57 -13.96 2.54 -2.78
CA ASP A 57 -14.27 2.54 -4.22
C ASP A 57 -13.13 3.16 -5.05
N LEU A 58 -12.50 4.23 -4.56
CA LEU A 58 -11.37 4.84 -5.24
C LEU A 58 -10.15 3.90 -5.25
N LEU A 59 -9.88 3.24 -4.13
CA LEU A 59 -8.74 2.33 -3.98
C LEU A 59 -8.88 1.10 -4.87
N ILE A 60 -10.08 0.52 -5.00
CA ILE A 60 -10.30 -0.63 -5.89
C ILE A 60 -10.24 -0.22 -7.36
N VAL A 61 -10.71 0.98 -7.72
CA VAL A 61 -10.58 1.51 -9.08
C VAL A 61 -9.11 1.71 -9.43
N ALA A 62 -8.32 2.32 -8.54
CA ALA A 62 -6.88 2.49 -8.74
C ALA A 62 -6.16 1.15 -8.91
N LEU A 63 -6.52 0.14 -8.11
CA LEU A 63 -5.98 -1.21 -8.25
C LEU A 63 -6.32 -1.84 -9.60
N LYS A 64 -7.58 -1.77 -10.03
CA LYS A 64 -8.02 -2.32 -11.32
C LYS A 64 -7.33 -1.64 -12.48
N GLN A 65 -7.21 -0.30 -12.43
CA GLN A 65 -6.47 0.46 -13.42
C GLN A 65 -5.00 0.01 -13.46
N ARG A 66 -4.42 -0.26 -12.29
CA ARG A 66 -3.06 -0.78 -12.21
C ARG A 66 -2.93 -2.17 -12.86
N CYS A 67 -3.82 -3.11 -12.53
CA CYS A 67 -3.85 -4.43 -13.17
C CYS A 67 -3.98 -4.31 -14.69
N HIS A 68 -4.82 -3.40 -15.18
CA HIS A 68 -4.97 -3.14 -16.61
C HIS A 68 -3.66 -2.67 -17.25
N ASN A 69 -2.97 -1.70 -16.63
CA ASN A 69 -1.70 -1.17 -17.13
C ASN A 69 -0.58 -2.24 -17.14
N ASP A 70 -0.61 -3.14 -16.16
CA ASP A 70 0.34 -4.24 -16.04
C ASP A 70 -0.06 -5.48 -16.88
N HIS A 71 -1.14 -5.40 -17.67
CA HIS A 71 -1.68 -6.48 -18.50
C HIS A 71 -2.04 -7.75 -17.70
N VAL A 72 -2.50 -7.56 -16.46
CA VAL A 72 -2.95 -8.64 -15.56
C VAL A 72 -4.44 -8.90 -15.74
N GLU A 73 -4.83 -10.16 -15.86
CA GLU A 73 -6.23 -10.57 -16.01
C GLU A 73 -7.07 -10.15 -14.78
N MET A 74 -8.21 -9.49 -15.02
CA MET A 74 -9.05 -8.90 -13.97
C MET A 74 -10.09 -9.86 -13.38
N GLY A 75 -9.64 -11.03 -12.93
CA GLY A 75 -10.44 -11.95 -12.11
C GLY A 75 -10.58 -11.46 -10.67
N LYS A 76 -11.66 -11.84 -9.97
CA LYS A 76 -11.84 -11.47 -8.54
C LYS A 76 -10.67 -11.93 -7.67
N ASP A 77 -10.24 -13.18 -7.86
CA ASP A 77 -9.12 -13.76 -7.13
C ASP A 77 -7.80 -13.07 -7.49
N THR A 78 -7.62 -12.72 -8.77
CA THR A 78 -6.45 -11.98 -9.23
C THR A 78 -6.38 -10.59 -8.62
N VAL A 79 -7.49 -9.85 -8.57
CA VAL A 79 -7.52 -8.52 -7.95
C VAL A 79 -7.24 -8.59 -6.45
N ALA A 80 -7.78 -9.60 -5.75
CA ALA A 80 -7.47 -9.82 -4.34
C ALA A 80 -5.99 -10.15 -4.13
N GLU A 81 -5.39 -10.95 -5.02
CA GLU A 81 -3.96 -11.25 -4.97
C GLU A 81 -3.10 -10.01 -5.22
N GLN A 82 -3.42 -9.24 -6.25
CA GLN A 82 -2.72 -7.99 -6.57
C GLN A 82 -2.82 -6.99 -5.42
N PHE A 83 -3.98 -6.89 -4.75
CA PHE A 83 -4.11 -6.09 -3.55
C PHE A 83 -3.09 -6.49 -2.48
N ARG A 84 -3.00 -7.79 -2.17
CA ARG A 84 -2.07 -8.31 -1.17
C ARG A 84 -0.62 -8.03 -1.56
N LEU A 85 -0.24 -8.28 -2.81
CA LEU A 85 1.10 -8.02 -3.34
C LEU A 85 1.49 -6.55 -3.20
N HIS A 86 0.61 -5.65 -3.62
CA HIS A 86 0.85 -4.22 -3.50
C HIS A 86 0.96 -3.77 -2.04
N LEU A 87 0.06 -4.21 -1.17
CA LEU A 87 0.06 -3.86 0.25
C LEU A 87 1.36 -4.30 0.92
N HIS A 88 1.78 -5.54 0.71
CA HIS A 88 3.00 -6.08 1.30
C HIS A 88 4.27 -5.37 0.81
N ARG A 89 4.38 -5.12 -0.50
CA ARG A 89 5.47 -4.34 -1.08
C ARG A 89 5.55 -2.95 -0.47
N GLY A 90 4.41 -2.26 -0.39
CA GLY A 90 4.30 -0.93 0.19
C GLY A 90 4.70 -0.87 1.65
N ILE A 91 4.27 -1.85 2.46
CA ILE A 91 4.66 -1.96 3.87
C ILE A 91 6.17 -2.17 3.97
N GLY A 92 6.74 -3.00 3.10
CA GLY A 92 8.18 -3.21 2.98
C GLY A 92 8.91 -1.89 2.77
N TYR A 93 8.51 -1.11 1.76
CA TYR A 93 9.12 0.19 1.47
C TYR A 93 9.05 1.16 2.66
N LEU A 94 7.87 1.38 3.23
CA LEU A 94 7.74 2.35 4.33
C LEU A 94 8.56 1.94 5.55
N ALA A 95 8.68 0.65 5.84
CA ALA A 95 9.37 0.22 7.05
C ALA A 95 10.89 0.22 6.94
N VAL A 96 11.44 0.00 5.74
CA VAL A 96 12.90 0.05 5.51
C VAL A 96 13.40 1.47 5.20
N ASP A 97 12.50 2.39 4.84
CA ASP A 97 12.87 3.79 4.61
C ASP A 97 13.33 4.46 5.92
N LEU A 98 14.59 4.90 5.92
CA LEU A 98 15.23 5.56 7.05
C LEU A 98 14.92 7.07 7.10
N ASN A 99 14.37 7.62 6.02
CA ASN A 99 14.00 9.04 5.93
C ASN A 99 12.65 9.32 6.61
N ILE A 100 11.83 8.28 6.80
CA ILE A 100 10.56 8.40 7.52
C ILE A 100 10.84 8.45 9.01
N LYS A 101 10.70 9.63 9.61
CA LYS A 101 10.90 9.87 11.04
C LYS A 101 9.64 10.37 11.73
N ASP A 102 8.75 11.02 10.99
CA ASP A 102 7.45 11.47 11.49
C ASP A 102 6.37 11.44 10.38
N ILE A 103 5.16 11.92 10.69
CA ILE A 103 4.04 11.99 9.76
C ILE A 103 4.26 12.96 8.59
N LYS A 104 5.06 14.01 8.75
CA LYS A 104 5.31 15.00 7.69
C LYS A 104 6.13 14.38 6.56
N ASP A 105 6.95 13.39 6.86
CA ASP A 105 7.75 12.71 5.85
C ASP A 105 6.87 11.91 4.87
N PHE A 106 5.69 11.43 5.29
CA PHE A 106 4.71 10.83 4.37
C PHE A 106 4.24 11.82 3.29
N ILE A 107 4.05 13.09 3.66
CA ILE A 107 3.62 14.14 2.73
C ILE A 107 4.74 14.48 1.75
N LYS A 108 5.99 14.47 2.22
CA LYS A 108 7.16 14.73 1.35
C LYS A 108 7.33 13.64 0.29
N ILE A 109 7.05 12.38 0.64
CA ILE A 109 7.10 11.26 -0.31
C ILE A 109 6.14 11.50 -1.48
N THR A 110 4.97 12.11 -1.25
CA THR A 110 4.01 12.40 -2.33
C THR A 110 4.33 13.68 -3.09
N ALA A 111 4.98 14.67 -2.46
CA ALA A 111 5.27 15.97 -3.07
C ALA A 111 6.39 15.92 -4.11
N ALA A 112 7.33 14.98 -3.99
CA ALA A 112 8.41 14.79 -4.96
C ALA A 112 7.89 14.39 -6.36
N ASP A 113 6.79 13.64 -6.41
CA ASP A 113 6.19 13.15 -7.66
C ASP A 113 5.37 14.24 -8.40
N LEU A 114 4.88 15.26 -7.69
CA LEU A 114 4.18 16.42 -8.30
C LEU A 114 5.12 17.41 -9.00
N SER A 115 6.43 17.23 -8.82
CA SER A 115 7.48 18.06 -9.44
C SER A 115 8.20 17.36 -10.60
N ALA A 116 7.82 16.13 -10.93
CA ALA A 116 8.26 15.47 -12.16
C ALA A 116 7.44 16.01 -13.35
N PRO A 117 8.07 16.37 -14.48
CA PRO A 117 7.42 16.99 -15.63
C PRO A 117 6.40 16.09 -16.34
#